data_AF-A0AAV5JK05-F1
#
_entry.id   AF-A0AAV5JK05-F1
#
_cell.length_a   1.000
_cell.length_b   1.000
_cell.length_c   1.000
_cell.angle_alpha   90.00
_cell.angle_beta   90.00
_cell.angle_gamma   90.00
#
_symmetry.space_group_name_H-M   'P 1'
#
loop_
_entity.id
_entity.type
_entity.pdbx_description
1 polymer ?
#
loop_
_entity_poly.entity_id
_entity_poly.type
_entity_poly.pdbx_seq_one_letter_code
_entity_poly.pdbx_strand_id
1 'polypeptide(L)'
;MTPGCFEIAKFAVSEFNNQSQTYLKLNGILKGEQRQQVISVVQHRLILAVEVGAQTKNYEATVWETDDLSKKLISFMPINT
;
A
#
# COMPACT_ATOMS: atom_id res chain seq x y z
N MET A 1 -2.88 -8.94 -12.63
CA MET A 1 -2.81 -7.74 -11.78
C MET A 1 -3.77 -6.70 -12.34
N THR A 2 -4.65 -6.13 -11.52
CA THR A 2 -5.55 -5.04 -11.93
C THR A 2 -4.77 -3.72 -11.97
N PRO A 3 -4.94 -2.87 -13.01
CA PRO A 3 -4.17 -1.63 -13.17
C PRO A 3 -4.21 -0.68 -11.95
N GLY A 4 -5.34 -0.62 -11.23
CA GLY A 4 -5.50 0.24 -10.05
C GLY A 4 -4.62 -0.13 -8.85
N CYS A 5 -4.20 -1.39 -8.71
CA CYS A 5 -3.35 -1.80 -7.58
C CYS A 5 -1.96 -1.15 -7.61
N PHE A 6 -1.45 -0.76 -8.78
CA PHE A 6 -0.12 -0.17 -8.91
C PHE A 6 -0.04 1.24 -8.34
N GLU A 7 -1.03 2.08 -8.63
CA GLU A 7 -1.07 3.45 -8.12
C GLU A 7 -1.34 3.49 -6.61
N ILE A 8 -2.17 2.59 -6.09
CA ILE A 8 -2.37 2.44 -4.64
C ILE A 8 -1.09 1.97 -3.94
N ALA A 9 -0.34 1.03 -4.53
CA ALA A 9 0.92 0.56 -3.96
C ALA A 9 1.98 1.68 -3.90
N LYS A 10 2.14 2.45 -4.97
CA LYS A 10 3.03 3.62 -4.99
C LYS A 10 2.64 4.65 -3.94
N PHE A 11 1.35 4.98 -3.87
CA PHE A 11 0.83 5.89 -2.86
C PHE A 11 1.18 5.40 -1.45
N ALA A 12 0.91 4.13 -1.13
CA ALA A 12 1.17 3.58 0.20
C ALA A 12 2.64 3.68 0.61
N VAL A 13 3.57 3.32 -0.29
CA VAL A 13 5.02 3.40 -0.02
C VAL A 13 5.48 4.85 0.13
N SER A 14 5.03 5.75 -0.75
CA SER A 14 5.38 7.17 -0.69
C SER A 14 4.86 7.82 0.59
N GLU A 15 3.60 7.55 0.95
CA GLU A 15 2.97 8.12 2.13
C GLU A 15 3.63 7.62 3.41
N PHE A 16 3.96 6.32 3.49
CA PHE A 16 4.71 5.77 4.62
C PHE A 16 6.11 6.37 4.75
N ASN A 17 6.83 6.53 3.63
CA ASN A 17 8.15 7.17 3.59
C ASN A 17 8.08 8.60 4.13
N ASN A 18 7.07 9.37 3.70
CA ASN A 18 6.85 10.75 4.15
C ASN A 18 6.53 10.81 5.65
N GLN A 19 5.61 9.98 6.14
CA GLN A 19 5.16 9.97 7.54
C GLN A 19 6.24 9.46 8.50
N SER A 20 7.03 8.48 8.08
CA SER A 20 8.02 7.79 8.93
C SER A 20 9.47 8.21 8.69
N GLN A 21 9.69 9.17 7.79
CA GLN A 21 11.03 9.61 7.37
C GLN A 21 11.93 8.45 6.90
N THR A 22 11.37 7.56 6.08
CA THR A 22 12.06 6.38 5.54
C THR A 22 12.24 6.47 4.02
N TYR A 23 13.01 5.54 3.45
CA TYR A 23 13.36 5.53 2.02
C TYR A 23 13.10 4.16 1.37
N LEU A 24 11.95 3.56 1.67
CA LEU A 24 11.56 2.28 1.10
C LEU A 24 11.30 2.41 -0.40
N LYS A 25 11.70 1.41 -1.18
CA LYS A 25 11.39 1.34 -2.62
C LYS A 25 10.41 0.21 -2.89
N LEU A 26 9.37 0.47 -3.68
CA LEU A 26 8.46 -0.57 -4.12
C LEU A 26 9.16 -1.49 -5.12
N ASN A 27 9.34 -2.76 -4.76
CA ASN A 27 9.90 -3.79 -5.64
C ASN A 27 8.79 -4.52 -6.41
N GLY A 28 7.65 -4.78 -5.76
CA GLY A 28 6.53 -5.44 -6.43
C GLY A 28 5.28 -5.59 -5.56
N ILE A 29 4.19 -6.00 -6.22
CA ILE A 29 2.90 -6.30 -5.58
C ILE A 29 2.73 -7.81 -5.61
N LEU A 30 2.75 -8.43 -4.43
CA LEU A 30 2.59 -9.88 -4.29
C LEU A 30 1.11 -10.27 -4.28
N LYS A 31 0.28 -9.47 -3.62
CA LYS A 31 -1.18 -9.63 -3.57
C LYS A 31 -1.86 -8.28 -3.48
N GLY A 32 -3.07 -8.20 -4.03
CA GLY A 32 -3.93 -7.03 -3.89
C GLY A 32 -5.39 -7.44 -3.88
N GLU A 33 -6.12 -6.92 -2.91
CA GLU A 33 -7.57 -7.12 -2.76
C GLU A 33 -8.25 -5.76 -2.56
N GLN A 34 -9.45 -5.64 -3.13
CA GLN A 34 -10.31 -4.47 -2.97
C GLN A 34 -11.60 -4.90 -2.31
N ARG A 35 -12.08 -4.12 -1.33
CA ARG A 35 -13.34 -4.36 -0.63
C ARG A 35 -14.05 -3.03 -0.41
N GLN A 36 -15.31 -2.94 -0.80
CA GLN A 36 -16.16 -1.82 -0.42
C GLN A 36 -16.36 -1.88 1.10
N GLN A 37 -16.06 -0.80 1.83
CA GLN A 37 -16.16 -0.80 3.28
C GLN A 37 -17.43 -0.11 3.77
N VAL A 38 -17.68 1.10 3.27
CA VAL A 38 -18.92 1.87 3.48
C VAL A 38 -19.38 2.42 2.14
N ILE A 39 -20.59 2.98 2.08
CA ILE A 39 -21.03 3.74 0.90
C ILE A 39 -19.99 4.87 0.69
N SER A 40 -19.40 4.93 -0.49
CA SER A 40 -18.36 5.90 -0.91
C SER A 40 -16.92 5.69 -0.44
N VAL A 41 -16.56 4.51 0.13
CA VAL A 41 -15.15 4.16 0.45
C VAL A 41 -14.80 2.74 0.02
N VAL A 42 -13.74 2.62 -0.78
CA VAL A 42 -13.07 1.37 -1.14
C VAL A 42 -11.81 1.19 -0.29
N GLN A 43 -11.70 0.06 0.40
CA GLN A 43 -10.47 -0.36 1.07
C GLN A 43 -9.65 -1.26 0.14
N HIS A 44 -8.39 -0.90 -0.03
CA HIS A 44 -7.37 -1.69 -0.72
C HIS A 44 -6.44 -2.32 0.31
N ARG A 45 -6.32 -3.65 0.30
CA ARG A 45 -5.35 -4.40 1.11
C ARG A 45 -4.31 -5.01 0.18
N LEU A 46 -3.07 -4.62 0.36
CA LEU A 46 -1.96 -5.01 -0.50
C LEU A 46 -0.87 -5.72 0.29
N ILE A 47 -0.27 -6.74 -0.31
CA ILE A 47 0.97 -7.35 0.15
C ILE A 47 2.07 -6.90 -0.82
N LEU A 48 3.03 -6.14 -0.32
CA LEU A 48 4.06 -5.46 -1.10
C LEU A 48 5.42 -6.05 -0.77
N ALA A 49 6.23 -6.29 -1.79
CA ALA A 49 7.67 -6.45 -1.64
C ALA A 49 8.32 -5.08 -1.73
N VAL A 50 9.10 -4.69 -0.73
CA VAL A 50 9.81 -3.41 -0.68
C VAL A 50 11.28 -3.62 -0.37
N GLU A 51 12.12 -2.76 -0.94
CA GLU A 51 13.54 -2.72 -0.62
C GLU A 51 13.78 -1.85 0.61
N VAL A 52 14.47 -2.42 1.59
CA VAL A 52 14.95 -1.77 2.81
C VAL A 52 16.48 -1.85 2.79
N GLY A 53 17.13 -0.83 2.21
CA GLY A 53 18.56 -0.89 1.91
C GLY A 53 18.85 -2.01 0.90
N ALA A 54 19.65 -3.00 1.28
CA ALA A 54 20.02 -4.14 0.43
C ALA A 54 19.10 -5.37 0.58
N GLN A 55 18.07 -5.29 1.44
CA GLN A 55 17.16 -6.41 1.71
C GLN A 55 15.81 -6.16 1.06
N THR A 56 15.19 -7.20 0.51
CA THR A 56 13.75 -7.17 0.18
C THR A 56 12.95 -7.72 1.36
N LYS A 57 11.95 -6.97 1.81
CA LYS A 57 11.03 -7.36 2.87
C LYS A 57 9.58 -7.22 2.41
N ASN A 58 8.69 -8.00 3.02
CA ASN A 58 7.28 -7.95 2.70
C ASN A 58 6.52 -7.12 3.73
N TYR A 59 5.61 -6.29 3.24
CA TYR A 59 4.76 -5.42 4.04
C TYR A 59 3.30 -5.57 3.64
N GLU A 60 2.41 -5.47 4.61
CA GLU A 60 1.00 -5.29 4.38
C GLU A 60 0.67 -3.79 4.43
N ALA A 61 -0.02 -3.32 3.40
CA ALA A 61 -0.51 -1.95 3.33
C ALA A 61 -2.04 -1.95 3.22
N THR A 62 -2.68 -1.12 4.04
CA THR A 62 -4.12 -0.81 3.91
C THR A 62 -4.29 0.65 3.52
N VAL A 63 -4.98 0.88 2.40
CA VAL A 63 -5.30 2.21 1.88
C VAL A 63 -6.80 2.33 1.71
N TRP A 64 -7.37 3.45 2.12
CA TRP A 64 -8.74 3.84 1.78
C TRP A 64 -8.72 4.79 0.60
N GLU A 65 -9.64 4.58 -0.33
CA GLU A 65 -9.93 5.45 -1.47
C GLU A 65 -11.42 5.82 -1.43
N THR A 66 -11.70 7.11 -1.55
CA THR A 66 -13.06 7.67 -1.57
C THR A 66 -13.50 7.98 -3.01
N ASP A 67 -14.80 8.19 -3.23
CA ASP A 67 -15.36 8.48 -4.56
C ASP A 67 -14.81 9.77 -5.21
N ASP A 68 -14.27 10.69 -4.41
CA ASP A 68 -13.56 11.90 -4.86
C ASP A 68 -12.09 11.64 -5.25
N LEU A 69 -11.67 10.37 -5.29
CA LEU A 69 -10.31 9.88 -5.57
C LEU A 69 -9.26 10.23 -4.51
N SER A 70 -9.67 10.77 -3.36
CA SER A 70 -8.79 10.98 -2.21
C SER A 70 -8.31 9.63 -1.65
N LYS A 71 -7.04 9.56 -1.25
CA LYS A 71 -6.40 8.35 -0.72
C LYS A 71 -5.88 8.60 0.69
N LYS A 72 -6.03 7.62 1.56
CA LYS A 72 -5.51 7.67 2.93
C LYS A 72 -4.83 6.36 3.29
N LEU A 73 -3.57 6.46 3.70
CA LEU A 73 -2.86 5.31 4.28
C LEU A 73 -3.40 5.05 5.69
N ILE A 74 -3.89 3.84 5.92
CA ILE A 74 -4.47 3.41 7.19
C ILE A 74 -3.46 2.61 8.00
N SER A 75 -2.74 1.71 7.33
CA SER A 75 -1.66 0.93 7.95
C SER A 75 -0.59 0.54 6.94
N PHE A 76 0.63 0.41 7.42
CA PHE A 76 1.77 -0.11 6.67
C PHE A 76 2.69 -0.86 7.63
N MET A 77 2.63 -2.19 7.63
CA MET A 77 3.26 -3.04 8.65
C MET A 77 4.10 -4.15 8.02
N PRO A 78 5.27 -4.48 8.58
CA PRO A 78 6.05 -5.63 8.12
C PRO A 78 5.27 -6.92 8.36
N ILE A 79 5.37 -7.86 7.43
CA ILE A 79 4.81 -9.20 7.57
C ILE A 79 5.94 -10.12 8.01
N ASN A 80 5.82 -10.66 9.23
CA ASN A 80 6.66 -11.78 9.62
C ASN A 80 6.13 -13.01 8.88
N THR A 81 6.96 -13.53 7.99
CA THR A 81 6.72 -14.81 7.28
C THR A 81 7.67 -15.84 7.83
#